data_AF-A0A1F9ZWW9-F1
#
_entry.id   AF-A0A1F9ZWW9-F1
#
_cell.length_a   1.000
_cell.length_b   1.000
_cell.length_c   1.000
_cell.angle_alpha   90.00
_cell.angle_beta   90.00
_cell.angle_gamma   90.00
#
_symmetry.space_group_name_H-M   'P 1'
#
loop_
_entity.id
_entity.type
_entity.pdbx_description
1 polymer ?
#
loop_
_entity_poly.entity_id
_entity_poly.type
_entity_poly.pdbx_seq_one_letter_code
_entity_poly.pdbx_strand_id
1 'polypeptide(L)'
;MGDESLPVFVFGCVSCGKTVAGTEKVCPRCGASFEDVKFECPFCGELISPGQTRCEACGTEFASFSSDVSDTSLVDLDGSESLVKGETAALQSSPEKETVEYECPNCGKPVGEADSQCPHCGARFS
;
A
#
# COMPACT_ATOMS: atom_id res chain seq x y z
N MET A 1 0.75 35.01 -10.39
CA MET A 1 1.17 33.78 -11.10
C MET A 1 0.29 32.68 -10.55
N GLY A 2 -0.63 32.14 -11.36
CA GLY A 2 -1.65 31.22 -10.90
C GLY A 2 -1.01 29.91 -10.45
N ASP A 3 -1.18 29.58 -9.17
CA ASP A 3 -1.03 28.22 -8.66
C ASP A 3 -2.20 27.44 -9.26
N GLU A 4 -2.00 26.92 -10.46
CA GLU A 4 -2.94 26.02 -11.11
C GLU A 4 -2.79 24.70 -10.35
N SER A 5 -3.48 24.61 -9.21
CA SER A 5 -3.49 23.44 -8.34
C SER A 5 -4.12 22.29 -9.13
N LEU A 6 -3.27 21.59 -9.88
CA LEU A 6 -3.69 20.45 -10.67
C LEU A 6 -4.19 19.39 -9.69
N PRO A 7 -5.34 18.77 -9.98
CA PRO A 7 -5.91 17.75 -9.11
C PRO A 7 -4.88 16.63 -8.87
N VAL A 8 -4.54 16.40 -7.59
CA VAL A 8 -3.58 15.39 -7.19
C VAL A 8 -4.25 14.02 -7.32
N PHE A 9 -4.07 13.40 -8.48
CA PHE A 9 -4.60 12.07 -8.75
C PHE A 9 -3.66 11.00 -8.21
N VAL A 10 -4.11 10.33 -7.17
CA VAL A 10 -3.36 9.27 -6.51
C VAL A 10 -3.51 7.98 -7.34
N PHE A 11 -2.52 7.67 -8.17
CA PHE A 11 -2.51 6.51 -9.06
C PHE A 11 -1.51 5.43 -8.63
N GLY A 12 -1.74 4.17 -9.00
CA GLY A 12 -0.78 3.07 -8.76
C GLY A 12 0.26 2.96 -9.88
N CYS A 13 1.55 2.94 -9.55
CA CYS A 13 2.62 2.61 -10.47
C CYS A 13 2.56 1.12 -10.84
N VAL A 14 2.32 0.79 -12.11
CA VAL A 14 2.25 -0.61 -12.58
C VAL A 14 3.56 -1.39 -12.42
N SER A 15 4.69 -0.69 -12.37
CA SER A 15 6.01 -1.34 -12.28
C SER A 15 6.39 -1.76 -10.85
N CYS A 16 5.97 -1.00 -9.83
CA CYS A 16 6.34 -1.29 -8.44
C CYS A 16 5.15 -1.42 -7.49
N GLY A 17 3.93 -1.25 -7.98
CA GLY A 17 2.69 -1.30 -7.19
C GLY A 17 2.49 -0.14 -6.22
N LYS A 18 3.45 0.81 -6.14
CA LYS A 18 3.36 1.94 -5.22
C LYS A 18 2.54 3.06 -5.81
N THR A 19 1.84 3.74 -4.92
CA THR A 19 1.05 4.91 -5.23
C THR A 19 1.92 6.12 -5.55
N VAL A 20 1.56 6.87 -6.59
CA VAL A 20 2.21 8.08 -7.10
C VAL A 20 1.17 9.16 -7.39
N ALA A 21 1.60 10.42 -7.49
CA ALA A 21 0.70 11.52 -7.82
C ALA A 21 0.36 11.60 -9.32
N GLY A 22 1.12 10.90 -10.17
CA GLY A 22 0.91 10.83 -11.62
C GLY A 22 1.06 12.17 -12.36
N THR A 23 1.53 13.20 -11.66
CA THR A 23 1.98 14.47 -12.23
C THR A 23 3.44 14.39 -12.68
N GLU A 24 4.18 13.41 -12.18
CA GLU A 24 5.57 13.18 -12.51
C GLU A 24 5.71 12.48 -13.86
N LYS A 25 6.83 12.69 -14.57
CA LYS A 25 7.15 11.92 -15.79
C LYS A 25 7.71 10.53 -15.51
N VAL A 26 8.17 10.33 -14.28
CA VAL A 26 8.90 9.13 -13.84
C VAL A 26 8.51 8.85 -12.40
N CYS A 27 8.33 7.57 -12.05
CA CYS A 27 8.07 7.16 -10.69
C CYS A 27 9.25 7.55 -9.78
N PRO A 28 9.05 8.36 -8.72
CA PRO A 28 10.12 8.75 -7.81
C PRO A 28 10.63 7.58 -6.96
N ARG A 29 9.85 6.48 -6.88
CA ARG A 29 10.20 5.30 -6.07
C ARG A 29 11.01 4.26 -6.84
N CYS A 30 10.66 3.98 -8.11
CA CYS A 30 11.32 2.92 -8.90
C CYS A 30 11.97 3.38 -10.21
N GLY A 31 11.77 4.64 -10.63
CA GLY A 31 12.36 5.15 -11.86
C GLY A 31 11.63 4.76 -13.16
N ALA A 32 10.46 4.13 -13.08
CA ALA A 32 9.66 3.79 -14.26
C ALA A 32 9.11 5.05 -14.95
N SER A 33 9.26 5.15 -16.27
CA SER A 33 8.71 6.27 -17.04
C SER A 33 7.19 6.16 -17.18
N PHE A 34 6.51 7.30 -17.09
CA PHE A 34 5.05 7.42 -17.19
C PHE A 34 4.58 7.99 -18.53
N GLU A 35 5.49 8.25 -19.48
CA GLU A 35 5.15 8.76 -20.81
C GLU A 35 4.20 7.85 -21.61
N ASP A 36 4.23 6.54 -21.35
CA ASP A 36 3.41 5.54 -22.06
C ASP A 36 2.48 4.73 -21.14
N VAL A 37 2.42 5.05 -19.84
CA VAL A 37 1.57 4.28 -18.92
C VAL A 37 0.16 4.85 -18.89
N LYS A 38 -0.81 3.96 -18.83
CA LYS A 38 -2.22 4.28 -18.60
C LYS A 38 -2.57 3.94 -17.17
N PHE A 39 -3.42 4.76 -16.57
CA PHE A 39 -3.95 4.54 -15.24
C PHE A 39 -5.35 3.93 -15.33
N GLU A 40 -5.75 3.18 -14.31
CA GLU A 40 -7.08 2.58 -14.27
C GLU A 40 -8.06 3.55 -13.59
N CYS A 41 -9.22 3.79 -14.22
CA CYS A 41 -10.27 4.62 -13.64
C CYS A 41 -10.86 3.90 -12.41
N PRO A 42 -10.85 4.52 -11.21
CA PRO A 42 -11.31 3.84 -9.99
C PRO A 42 -12.81 3.57 -9.95
N PHE A 43 -13.59 4.15 -10.87
CA PHE A 43 -15.04 4.01 -10.92
C PHE A 43 -15.51 2.95 -11.92
N CYS A 44 -14.80 2.77 -13.03
CA CYS A 44 -15.24 1.86 -14.10
C CYS A 44 -14.16 0.90 -14.61
N GLY A 45 -12.91 1.04 -14.18
CA GLY A 45 -11.81 0.19 -14.63
C GLY A 45 -11.21 0.57 -16.00
N GLU A 46 -11.71 1.64 -16.65
CA GLU A 46 -11.20 2.03 -17.97
C GLU A 46 -9.78 2.64 -17.89
N LEU A 47 -8.95 2.41 -18.91
CA LEU A 47 -7.61 2.97 -18.97
C LEU A 47 -7.63 4.44 -19.41
N ILE A 48 -7.14 5.32 -18.54
CA ILE A 48 -7.06 6.77 -18.75
C ILE A 48 -5.61 7.25 -18.83
N SER A 49 -5.40 8.35 -19.56
CA SER A 49 -4.08 8.99 -19.67
C SER A 49 -3.78 9.92 -18.49
N PRO A 50 -2.50 10.14 -18.14
CA PRO A 50 -2.11 11.18 -17.19
C PRO A 50 -2.70 12.54 -17.59
N GLY A 51 -3.24 13.28 -16.60
CA GLY A 51 -3.78 14.63 -16.81
C GLY A 51 -5.18 14.70 -17.43
N GLN A 52 -5.83 13.57 -17.73
CA GLN A 52 -7.26 13.57 -18.09
C GLN A 52 -8.09 14.11 -16.92
N THR A 53 -8.96 15.09 -17.18
CA THR A 53 -9.86 15.67 -16.17
C THR A 53 -11.21 14.96 -16.10
N ARG A 54 -11.50 14.09 -17.08
CA ARG A 54 -12.74 13.32 -17.16
C ARG A 54 -12.52 11.95 -17.81
N CYS A 55 -13.21 10.92 -17.34
CA CYS A 55 -13.23 9.62 -17.99
C CYS A 55 -14.17 9.64 -19.21
N GLU A 56 -13.69 9.20 -20.38
CA GLU A 56 -14.52 9.09 -21.60
C GLU A 56 -15.51 7.92 -21.56
N ALA A 57 -15.23 6.87 -20.78
CA ALA A 57 -16.10 5.69 -20.69
C ALA A 57 -17.27 5.86 -19.71
N CYS A 58 -17.01 6.32 -18.48
CA CYS A 58 -18.06 6.47 -17.46
C CYS A 58 -18.50 7.91 -17.24
N GLY A 59 -17.78 8.90 -17.80
CA GLY A 59 -18.12 10.31 -17.68
C GLY A 59 -17.73 10.96 -16.36
N THR A 60 -17.10 10.24 -15.42
CA THR A 60 -16.65 10.80 -14.14
C THR A 60 -15.67 11.94 -14.33
N GLU A 61 -15.96 13.08 -13.72
CA GLU A 61 -15.06 14.23 -13.67
C GLU A 61 -14.13 14.10 -12.46
N PHE A 62 -12.83 14.08 -12.73
CA PHE A 62 -11.83 13.87 -11.69
C PHE A 62 -11.46 15.19 -11.00
N ALA A 63 -11.63 16.34 -11.68
CA ALA A 63 -11.33 17.66 -11.14
C ALA A 63 -12.22 18.05 -9.94
N SER A 64 -13.46 17.57 -9.92
CA SER A 64 -14.47 17.93 -8.89
C SER A 64 -14.10 17.44 -7.48
N PHE A 65 -13.17 16.50 -7.37
CA PHE A 65 -12.75 15.96 -6.07
C PHE A 65 -11.51 16.67 -5.50
N SER A 66 -10.86 17.56 -6.25
CA SER A 66 -9.66 18.27 -5.78
C SER A 66 -9.97 19.54 -5.01
N SER A 67 -11.16 20.13 -5.18
CA SER A 67 -11.55 21.37 -4.51
C SER A 67 -11.90 21.19 -3.04
N ASP A 68 -12.29 19.97 -2.63
CA ASP A 68 -12.72 19.66 -1.26
C ASP A 68 -11.61 19.02 -0.41
N VAL A 69 -10.43 18.74 -1.00
CA VAL A 69 -9.26 18.29 -0.24
C VAL A 69 -8.59 19.50 0.40
N SER A 70 -9.14 19.91 1.54
CA SER A 70 -8.48 20.86 2.43
C SER A 70 -7.26 20.21 3.09
N ASP A 71 -6.25 21.04 3.40
CA ASP A 71 -4.96 20.78 4.06
C ASP A 71 -5.00 19.76 5.23
N THR A 72 -6.17 19.55 5.84
CA THR A 72 -6.44 18.53 6.86
C THR A 72 -6.38 17.07 6.37
N SER A 73 -6.23 16.83 5.06
CA SER A 73 -6.18 15.49 4.46
C SER A 73 -4.76 15.06 4.04
N LEU A 74 -3.74 15.85 4.41
CA LEU A 74 -2.35 15.40 4.38
C LEU A 74 -2.17 14.29 5.42
N VAL A 75 -2.52 13.06 5.05
CA VAL A 75 -2.04 11.89 5.75
C VAL A 75 -0.63 11.63 5.24
N ASP A 76 0.35 11.71 6.14
CA ASP A 76 1.71 11.24 5.87
C ASP A 76 1.64 9.79 5.37
N LEU A 77 1.80 9.58 4.06
CA LEU A 77 1.86 8.26 3.44
C LEU A 77 3.18 7.52 3.74
N ASP A 78 3.99 8.09 4.62
CA ASP A 78 5.17 7.46 5.21
C ASP A 78 4.96 7.50 6.72
N GLY A 79 4.55 6.37 7.28
CA GLY A 79 4.42 6.18 8.73
C GLY A 79 5.77 6.39 9.40
N SER A 80 6.09 7.65 9.69
CA SER A 80 7.21 8.03 10.55
C SER A 80 6.70 7.96 11.98
N GLU A 81 6.59 6.74 12.52
CA GLU A 81 6.57 6.56 13.96
C GLU A 81 7.94 6.94 14.53
N SER A 82 8.15 8.24 14.71
CA SER A 82 9.17 8.73 15.62
C SER A 82 8.49 9.61 16.65
N LEU A 83 8.28 9.00 17.82
CA LEU A 83 8.50 9.53 19.17
C LEU A 83 7.52 8.88 20.16
N VAL A 84 7.77 7.61 20.51
CA VAL A 84 7.46 7.15 21.87
C VAL A 84 8.75 7.19 22.66
N LYS A 85 8.95 8.32 23.35
CA LYS A 85 9.98 8.53 24.37
C LYS A 85 9.29 9.31 25.49
N GLY A 86 9.00 8.79 26.66
CA GLY A 86 9.09 7.45 27.22
C GLY A 86 8.35 7.49 28.57
N GLU A 87 8.24 6.35 29.24
CA GLU A 87 8.68 6.24 30.64
C GLU A 87 8.58 4.76 31.01
N THR A 88 9.70 4.24 31.52
CA THR A 88 9.94 2.85 31.88
C THR A 88 9.20 2.46 33.16
N ALA A 89 8.54 1.30 33.17
CA ALA A 89 8.39 0.52 34.39
C ALA A 89 8.48 -0.98 34.06
N ALA A 90 9.50 -1.59 34.64
CA ALA A 90 9.95 -2.95 34.45
C ALA A 90 8.85 -4.01 34.63
N LEU A 91 8.88 -5.02 33.76
CA LEU A 91 8.85 -6.42 34.19
C LEU A 91 9.76 -7.23 33.26
N GLN A 92 10.65 -7.96 33.91
CA GLN A 92 11.80 -8.67 33.40
C GLN A 92 11.43 -10.04 32.82
N SER A 93 12.40 -10.66 32.12
CA SER A 93 12.51 -12.09 31.73
C SER A 93 12.00 -12.38 30.32
N SER A 94 12.68 -13.08 29.40
CA SER A 94 13.91 -13.87 29.41
C SER A 94 14.20 -14.26 27.93
N PRO A 95 15.30 -14.96 27.60
CA PRO A 95 15.93 -14.89 26.27
C PRO A 95 15.22 -15.68 25.16
N GLU A 96 15.38 -15.18 23.94
CA GLU A 96 15.70 -15.94 22.72
C GLU A 96 14.97 -17.27 22.50
N LYS A 97 13.84 -17.21 21.80
CA LYS A 97 13.43 -18.24 20.84
C LYS A 97 12.59 -17.58 19.76
N GLU A 98 13.24 -17.21 18.66
CA GLU A 98 12.55 -17.06 17.38
C GLU A 98 11.86 -18.40 17.11
N THR A 99 10.56 -18.46 17.39
CA THR A 99 9.75 -19.63 17.04
C THR A 99 9.29 -19.38 15.63
N VAL A 100 9.94 -20.01 14.66
CA VAL A 100 9.54 -19.91 13.26
C VAL A 100 8.25 -20.72 13.12
N GLU A 101 7.11 -20.04 12.98
CA GLU A 101 5.83 -20.68 12.67
C GLU A 101 5.81 -21.08 11.19
N TYR A 102 5.69 -22.38 10.93
CA TYR A 102 5.52 -22.93 9.59
C TYR A 102 4.05 -23.22 9.31
N GLU A 103 3.63 -23.16 8.05
CA GLU A 103 2.25 -23.52 7.68
C GLU A 103 2.16 -25.00 7.34
N CYS A 104 1.17 -25.69 7.91
CA CYS A 104 0.91 -27.09 7.59
C CYS A 104 0.45 -27.23 6.12
N PRO A 105 1.14 -28.01 5.25
CA PRO A 105 0.75 -28.17 3.85
C PRO A 105 -0.59 -28.89 3.63
N ASN A 106 -1.15 -29.52 4.67
CA ASN A 106 -2.43 -30.23 4.57
C ASN A 106 -3.62 -29.31 4.89
N CYS A 107 -3.50 -28.42 5.88
CA CYS A 107 -4.62 -27.60 6.36
C CYS A 107 -4.36 -26.08 6.38
N GLY A 108 -3.15 -25.63 6.06
CA GLY A 108 -2.76 -24.21 6.01
C GLY A 108 -2.72 -23.51 7.37
N LYS A 109 -2.71 -24.26 8.48
CA LYS A 109 -2.65 -23.68 9.83
C LYS A 109 -1.20 -23.65 10.35
N PRO A 110 -0.86 -22.68 11.21
CA PRO A 110 0.49 -22.56 11.77
C PRO A 110 0.80 -23.79 12.64
N VAL A 111 2.05 -24.25 12.56
CA VAL A 111 2.63 -25.33 13.35
C VAL A 111 4.05 -24.95 13.75
N GLY A 112 4.47 -25.37 14.94
CA GLY A 112 5.83 -25.15 15.39
C GLY A 112 6.82 -26.11 14.73
N GLU A 113 8.07 -25.71 14.61
CA GLU A 113 9.17 -26.56 14.09
C GLU A 113 9.34 -27.87 14.88
N ALA A 114 8.98 -27.87 16.17
CA ALA A 114 9.11 -29.01 17.06
C ALA A 114 7.88 -29.95 17.02
N ASP A 115 6.79 -29.55 16.35
CA ASP A 115 5.60 -30.37 16.23
C ASP A 115 5.82 -31.45 15.16
N SER A 116 5.90 -32.72 15.57
CA SER A 116 5.93 -33.86 14.63
C SER A 116 4.54 -34.22 14.08
N GLN A 117 3.50 -33.53 14.56
CA GLN A 117 2.12 -33.71 14.12
C GLN A 117 1.36 -32.40 14.26
N CYS A 118 0.62 -32.02 13.21
CA CYS A 118 -0.22 -30.83 13.23
C CYS A 118 -1.33 -30.98 14.29
N PRO A 119 -1.44 -30.05 15.25
CA PRO A 119 -2.50 -30.07 16.27
C PRO A 119 -3.88 -29.77 15.68
N HIS A 120 -3.95 -29.21 14.47
CA HIS A 120 -5.21 -28.78 13.88
C HIS A 120 -5.85 -29.79 12.92
N CYS A 121 -5.05 -30.60 12.22
CA CYS A 121 -5.57 -31.60 11.29
C CYS A 121 -5.04 -33.02 11.54
N GLY A 122 -4.09 -33.19 12.47
CA GLY A 122 -3.49 -34.49 12.77
C GLY A 122 -2.49 -34.99 11.73
N ALA A 123 -2.11 -34.19 10.72
CA ALA A 123 -1.09 -34.55 9.75
C ALA A 123 0.26 -34.76 10.45
N ARG A 124 0.93 -35.89 10.21
CA ARG A 124 2.25 -36.17 10.77
C ARG A 124 3.33 -35.64 9.83
N PHE A 125 4.28 -34.90 10.38
CA PHE A 125 5.46 -34.41 9.68
C PHE A 125 6.59 -35.40 9.99
N SER A 126 6.94 -36.21 9.00
CA SER A 126 7.97 -37.27 9.10
C SER A 126 9.30 -36.79 8.56
#